data_AF-I8IT61-F1
#
_entry.id   AF-I8IT61-F1
#
_cell.length_a   1.000
_cell.length_b   1.000
_cell.length_c   1.000
_cell.angle_alpha   90.00
_cell.angle_beta   90.00
_cell.angle_gamma   90.00
#
_symmetry.space_group_name_H-M   'P 1'
#
loop_
_entity.id
_entity.type
_entity.pdbx_description
1 polymer ?
#
loop_
_entity_poly.entity_id
_entity_poly.type
_entity_poly.pdbx_seq_one_letter_code
_entity_poly.pdbx_strand_id
1 'polypeptide(L)'
;MLEQTGLAPRFLGHIHEHGRVVGFVLEKLNGRHGVIEDLSVCQALLQHFRGLGWLHGDVNRYNFVIQQGCAKLIDFERSRYCPGEIEAMNAEMNSLRDQLSEETGCGAGIIFKEIEPMVIDEL
;
A
#
# COMPACT_ATOMS: atom_id res chain seq x y z
N MET A 1 -0.96 -5.47 15.35
CA MET A 1 0.49 -5.19 15.40
C MET A 1 0.90 -3.92 14.63
N LEU A 2 0.19 -3.53 13.55
CA LEU A 2 0.35 -2.21 12.91
C LEU A 2 -0.73 -1.18 13.33
N GLU A 3 -1.70 -1.60 14.12
CA GLU A 3 -2.74 -0.71 14.62
C GLU A 3 -2.13 0.50 15.32
N GLN A 4 -2.69 1.69 15.06
CA GLN A 4 -2.28 2.98 15.64
C GLN A 4 -0.89 3.49 15.23
N THR A 5 -0.14 2.76 14.40
CA THR A 5 1.16 3.25 13.86
C THR A 5 1.00 4.31 12.77
N GLY A 6 -0.18 4.38 12.15
CA GLY A 6 -0.43 5.22 10.97
C GLY A 6 0.17 4.68 9.66
N LEU A 7 0.89 3.55 9.70
CA LEU A 7 1.58 2.99 8.54
C LEU A 7 0.66 2.27 7.54
N ALA A 8 -0.51 1.83 8.00
CA ALA A 8 -1.47 1.01 7.27
C ALA A 8 -2.89 1.56 7.46
N PRO A 9 -3.86 1.19 6.58
CA PRO A 9 -5.28 1.41 6.85
C PRO A 9 -5.68 0.87 8.21
N ARG A 10 -6.56 1.58 8.91
CA ARG A 10 -7.10 1.08 10.18
C ARG A 10 -7.94 -0.17 9.94
N PHE A 11 -7.67 -1.21 10.73
CA PHE A 11 -8.52 -2.39 10.80
C PHE A 11 -9.89 -2.02 11.41
N LEU A 12 -10.98 -2.38 10.73
CA LEU A 12 -12.34 -2.07 11.18
C LEU A 12 -13.06 -3.29 11.75
N GLY A 13 -12.75 -4.49 11.28
CA GLY A 13 -13.37 -5.71 11.76
C GLY A 13 -13.20 -6.89 10.82
N HIS A 14 -13.66 -8.05 11.27
CA HIS A 14 -13.72 -9.28 10.48
C HIS A 14 -15.10 -9.43 9.82
N ILE A 15 -15.12 -10.09 8.67
CA ILE A 15 -16.34 -10.55 8.02
C ILE A 15 -16.53 -12.02 8.40
N HIS A 16 -17.70 -12.37 8.91
CA HIS A 16 -18.03 -13.73 9.33
C HIS A 16 -19.15 -14.31 8.47
N GLU A 17 -18.99 -15.58 8.09
CA GLU A 17 -20.02 -16.40 7.45
C GLU A 17 -20.12 -17.71 8.23
N HIS A 18 -21.31 -18.03 8.77
CA HIS A 18 -21.55 -19.22 9.58
C HIS A 18 -20.52 -19.44 10.72
N GLY A 19 -20.09 -18.36 11.36
CA GLY A 19 -19.10 -18.40 12.45
C GLY A 19 -17.64 -18.47 12.02
N ARG A 20 -17.36 -18.66 10.72
CA ARG A 20 -16.00 -18.63 10.16
C ARG A 20 -15.64 -17.23 9.69
N VAL A 21 -14.43 -16.77 10.00
CA VAL A 21 -13.87 -15.54 9.40
C VAL A 21 -13.59 -15.80 7.92
N VAL A 22 -14.25 -15.05 7.04
CA VAL A 22 -14.09 -15.15 5.58
C VAL A 22 -13.40 -13.94 4.97
N GLY A 23 -13.18 -12.89 5.76
CA GLY A 23 -12.48 -11.70 5.32
C GLY A 23 -12.37 -10.66 6.42
N PHE A 24 -11.99 -9.45 6.03
CA PHE A 24 -11.88 -8.31 6.94
C PHE A 24 -12.22 -7.02 6.21
N VAL A 25 -12.45 -5.97 6.99
CA VAL A 25 -12.74 -4.62 6.51
C VAL A 25 -11.65 -3.68 7.01
N LEU A 26 -11.12 -2.86 6.11
CA LEU A 26 -10.16 -1.81 6.41
C LEU A 26 -10.77 -0.43 6.15
N GLU A 27 -10.17 0.61 6.73
CA GLU A 27 -10.39 2.00 6.36
C GLU A 27 -10.25 2.19 4.85
N LYS A 28 -11.25 2.81 4.21
CA LYS A 28 -11.14 3.23 2.81
C LYS A 28 -10.20 4.44 2.73
N LEU A 29 -9.11 4.28 2.01
CA LEU A 29 -8.22 5.37 1.65
C LEU A 29 -8.71 6.02 0.34
N ASN A 30 -8.71 7.36 0.29
CA ASN A 30 -9.09 8.11 -0.92
C ASN A 30 -7.87 8.76 -1.59
N GLY A 31 -6.67 8.26 -1.26
CA GLY A 31 -5.42 8.72 -1.84
C GLY A 31 -5.18 8.17 -3.23
N ARG A 32 -4.13 8.68 -3.89
CA ARG A 32 -3.63 8.14 -5.17
C ARG A 32 -2.51 7.14 -4.92
N HIS A 33 -2.21 6.30 -5.90
CA HIS A 33 -1.01 5.45 -5.85
C HIS A 33 0.27 6.29 -5.80
N GLY A 34 1.33 5.68 -5.29
CA GLY A 34 2.66 6.29 -5.25
C GLY A 34 3.21 6.62 -6.64
N VAL A 35 4.01 7.67 -6.69
CA VAL A 35 4.87 8.05 -7.82
C VAL A 35 6.28 8.36 -7.32
N ILE A 36 7.22 8.52 -8.25
CA ILE A 36 8.62 8.83 -7.92
C ILE A 36 8.79 10.12 -7.11
N GLU A 37 7.91 11.10 -7.28
CA GLU A 37 7.90 12.34 -6.49
C GLU A 37 7.62 12.09 -5.00
N ASP A 38 6.98 10.97 -4.66
CA ASP A 38 6.67 10.58 -3.28
C ASP A 38 7.79 9.75 -2.62
N LEU A 39 8.96 9.60 -3.29
CA LEU A 39 10.05 8.75 -2.80
C LEU A 39 10.41 9.06 -1.35
N SER A 40 10.48 10.33 -0.96
CA SER A 40 10.85 10.71 0.41
C SER A 40 9.85 10.22 1.46
N VAL A 41 8.55 10.36 1.22
CA VAL A 41 7.50 9.92 2.16
C VAL A 41 7.39 8.39 2.18
N CYS A 42 7.52 7.73 1.02
CA CYS A 42 7.53 6.28 0.93
C CYS A 42 8.76 5.66 1.62
N GLN A 43 9.94 6.28 1.48
CA GLN A 43 11.15 5.86 2.19
C GLN A 43 10.99 5.99 3.69
N ALA A 44 10.49 7.13 4.19
CA ALA A 44 10.26 7.33 5.62
C ALA A 44 9.28 6.29 6.20
N LEU A 45 8.21 5.99 5.45
CA LEU A 45 7.23 4.97 5.79
C LEU A 45 7.87 3.58 5.91
N LEU A 46 8.62 3.15 4.88
CA LEU A 46 9.30 1.85 4.86
C LEU A 46 10.41 1.75 5.91
N GLN A 47 11.11 2.86 6.20
CA GLN A 47 12.11 2.92 7.26
C GLN A 47 11.48 2.69 8.64
N HIS A 48 10.29 3.23 8.88
CA HIS A 48 9.55 2.95 10.11
C HIS A 48 9.09 1.49 10.13
N PHE A 49 8.52 0.99 9.03
CA PHE A 49 8.04 -0.39 8.92
C PHE A 49 9.15 -1.43 9.18
N ARG A 50 10.32 -1.26 8.58
CA ARG A 50 11.49 -2.12 8.83
C ARG A 50 12.05 -1.95 10.25
N GLY A 51 11.94 -0.74 10.83
CA GLY A 51 12.33 -0.47 12.22
C GLY A 51 11.50 -1.27 13.23
N LEU A 52 10.29 -1.68 12.84
CA LEU A 52 9.43 -2.61 13.59
C LEU A 52 9.78 -4.09 13.35
N GLY A 53 10.80 -4.39 12.52
CA GLY A 53 11.25 -5.75 12.20
C GLY A 53 10.51 -6.41 11.04
N TRP A 54 9.77 -5.65 10.23
CA TRP A 54 8.97 -6.17 9.13
C TRP A 54 9.57 -5.89 7.76
N LEU A 55 9.42 -6.86 6.87
CA LEU A 55 9.63 -6.73 5.43
C LEU A 55 8.26 -6.73 4.75
N HIS A 56 8.01 -5.84 3.78
CA HIS A 56 6.73 -5.81 3.08
C HIS A 56 6.63 -6.95 2.05
N GLY A 57 7.72 -7.15 1.31
CA GLY A 57 7.89 -8.22 0.31
C GLY A 57 7.37 -7.88 -1.09
N ASP A 58 6.65 -6.77 -1.24
CA ASP A 58 6.15 -6.25 -2.53
C ASP A 58 5.94 -4.73 -2.48
N VAL A 59 7.02 -3.96 -2.60
CA VAL A 59 6.99 -2.49 -2.49
C VAL A 59 6.76 -1.79 -3.84
N ASN A 60 5.89 -2.36 -4.68
CA ASN A 60 5.49 -1.72 -5.92
C ASN A 60 4.67 -0.43 -5.66
N ARG A 61 4.63 0.49 -6.63
CA ARG A 61 3.95 1.80 -6.47
C ARG A 61 2.47 1.74 -6.11
N TYR A 62 1.77 0.67 -6.46
CA TYR A 62 0.34 0.52 -6.23
C TYR A 62 0.04 0.18 -4.77
N ASN A 63 1.02 -0.40 -4.07
CA ASN A 63 0.94 -0.73 -2.64
C ASN A 63 1.22 0.47 -1.71
N PHE A 64 1.52 1.64 -2.28
CA PHE A 64 1.57 2.90 -1.55
C PHE A 64 0.35 3.74 -1.89
N VAL A 65 -0.38 4.19 -0.88
CA VAL A 65 -1.48 5.13 -1.02
C VAL A 65 -1.09 6.47 -0.40
N ILE A 66 -1.04 7.50 -1.24
CA ILE A 66 -0.63 8.86 -0.88
C ILE A 66 -1.87 9.73 -0.69
N GLN A 67 -2.02 10.27 0.52
CA GLN A 67 -3.13 11.15 0.89
C GLN A 67 -2.64 12.25 1.83
N GLN A 68 -2.92 13.51 1.48
CA GLN A 68 -2.59 14.68 2.31
C GLN A 68 -1.10 14.76 2.71
N GLY A 69 -0.20 14.35 1.81
CA GLY A 69 1.25 14.36 2.06
C GLY A 69 1.76 13.22 2.95
N CYS A 70 0.89 12.29 3.33
CA CYS A 70 1.25 11.05 4.04
C CYS A 70 1.10 9.84 3.13
N ALA A 71 1.90 8.81 3.40
CA ALA A 71 1.79 7.51 2.73
C ALA A 71 1.22 6.46 3.69
N LYS A 72 0.49 5.49 3.16
CA LYS A 72 0.11 4.24 3.84
C LYS A 72 0.45 3.05 2.95
N LEU A 73 0.90 1.96 3.56
CA LEU A 73 1.12 0.67 2.90
C LEU A 73 -0.19 -0.12 2.88
N ILE A 74 -0.43 -0.80 1.77
CA ILE A 74 -1.50 -1.78 1.59
C ILE A 74 -0.91 -3.08 1.04
N ASP A 75 -1.73 -4.13 1.03
CA ASP A 75 -1.38 -5.46 0.50
C ASP A 75 -0.19 -6.15 1.20
N PHE A 76 -0.46 -6.59 2.43
CA PHE A 76 0.53 -7.23 3.29
C PHE A 76 0.67 -8.75 3.06
N GLU A 77 0.18 -9.29 1.94
CA GLU A 77 0.15 -10.75 1.71
C GLU A 77 1.54 -11.40 1.76
N ARG A 78 2.58 -10.67 1.34
CA ARG A 78 3.98 -11.11 1.32
C ARG A 78 4.77 -10.65 2.53
N SER A 79 4.12 -9.89 3.41
CA SER A 79 4.79 -9.29 4.55
C SER A 79 5.16 -10.34 5.57
N ARG A 80 6.35 -10.20 6.13
CA ARG A 80 6.88 -11.15 7.12
C ARG A 80 7.65 -10.44 8.20
N TYR A 81 7.52 -10.97 9.41
CA TYR A 81 8.33 -10.54 10.55
C TYR A 81 9.67 -11.26 10.47
N CYS A 82 10.73 -10.53 10.15
CA CYS A 82 12.07 -11.06 9.98
C CYS A 82 13.10 -10.08 10.56
N PRO A 83 13.07 -9.86 11.89
CA PRO A 83 14.02 -8.97 12.53
C PRO A 83 15.45 -9.49 12.30
N GLY A 84 16.31 -8.64 11.73
CA GLY A 84 17.71 -8.98 11.48
C GLY A 84 18.03 -9.47 10.06
N GLU A 85 17.06 -9.61 9.16
CA GLU A 85 17.33 -9.83 7.74
C GLU A 85 17.69 -8.52 7.02
N ILE A 86 18.84 -7.97 7.41
CA ILE A 86 19.32 -6.64 7.00
C ILE A 86 19.49 -6.57 5.48
N GLU A 87 19.99 -7.63 4.85
CA GLU A 87 20.20 -7.70 3.40
C GLU A 87 18.88 -7.61 2.64
N ALA A 88 17.86 -8.35 3.06
CA ALA A 88 16.53 -8.32 2.44
C ALA A 88 15.86 -6.96 2.62
N MET A 89 15.93 -6.38 3.83
CA MET A 89 15.40 -5.05 4.13
C MET A 89 16.11 -3.94 3.35
N ASN A 90 17.43 -4.06 3.16
CA ASN A 90 18.18 -3.12 2.34
C ASN A 90 17.85 -3.27 0.85
N ALA A 91 17.68 -4.50 0.36
CA ALA A 91 17.27 -4.76 -1.01
C ALA A 91 15.88 -4.14 -1.30
N GLU A 92 14.92 -4.31 -0.40
CA GLU A 92 13.60 -3.67 -0.49
C GLU A 92 13.69 -2.13 -0.49
N MET A 93 14.52 -1.56 0.38
CA MET A 93 14.72 -0.10 0.42
C MET A 93 15.39 0.43 -0.86
N ASN A 94 16.35 -0.32 -1.41
CA ASN A 94 17.11 0.08 -2.59
C ASN A 94 16.27 -0.02 -3.87
N SER A 95 15.31 -0.95 -3.95
CA SER A 95 14.44 -1.11 -5.12
C SER A 95 13.33 -0.05 -5.20
N LEU A 96 13.02 0.63 -4.09
CA LEU A 96 11.86 1.52 -3.99
C LEU A 96 11.81 2.62 -5.06
N ARG A 97 12.97 3.19 -5.43
CA ARG A 97 13.05 4.24 -6.46
C ARG A 97 12.53 3.73 -7.81
N ASP A 98 12.98 2.53 -8.20
CA ASP A 98 12.59 1.92 -9.46
C ASP A 98 11.12 1.49 -9.41
N GLN A 99 10.68 0.92 -8.29
CA GLN A 99 9.29 0.54 -8.07
C GLN A 99 8.30 1.71 -8.18
N LEU A 100 8.68 2.89 -7.69
CA LEU A 100 7.87 4.11 -7.80
C LEU A 100 7.89 4.75 -9.18
N SER A 101 8.94 4.48 -9.97
CA SER A 101 9.11 4.97 -11.34
C SER A 101 8.55 4.00 -12.38
N GLU A 102 8.03 2.84 -11.96
CA GLU A 102 7.53 1.80 -12.86
C GLU A 102 6.23 2.25 -13.56
N GLU A 103 6.22 2.17 -14.89
CA GLU A 103 5.11 2.64 -15.74
C GLU A 103 4.47 1.51 -16.56
N THR A 104 5.04 0.31 -16.57
CA THR A 104 4.51 -0.82 -17.35
C THR A 104 3.18 -1.37 -16.82
N GLY A 105 2.77 -0.96 -15.62
CA GLY A 105 1.57 -1.47 -14.96
C GLY A 105 1.78 -2.75 -14.15
N CYS A 106 3.03 -3.20 -13.99
CA CYS A 106 3.34 -4.33 -13.12
C CYS A 106 2.90 -4.03 -11.67
N GLY A 107 2.09 -4.92 -11.08
CA GLY A 107 1.52 -4.74 -9.73
C GLY A 107 0.21 -3.95 -9.66
N ALA A 108 -0.32 -3.44 -10.78
CA ALA A 108 -1.52 -2.58 -10.80
C ALA A 108 -2.82 -3.28 -10.37
N GLY A 109 -2.86 -4.61 -10.36
CA GLY A 109 -4.09 -5.37 -10.10
C GLY A 109 -5.23 -5.00 -11.06
N ILE A 110 -6.47 -5.01 -10.56
CA ILE A 110 -7.66 -4.56 -11.30
C ILE A 110 -7.94 -3.09 -10.94
N ILE A 111 -7.74 -2.19 -11.89
CA ILE A 111 -8.08 -0.77 -11.74
C ILE A 111 -9.50 -0.55 -12.28
N PHE A 112 -10.46 -0.28 -11.40
CA PHE A 112 -11.78 0.20 -11.79
C PHE A 112 -11.67 1.69 -12.14
N LYS A 113 -11.92 2.05 -13.40
CA LYS A 113 -12.15 3.44 -13.78
C LYS A 113 -13.62 3.76 -13.56
N GLU A 114 -13.92 4.81 -12.81
CA GLU A 114 -15.26 5.39 -12.82
C GLU A 114 -15.57 5.82 -14.26
N ILE A 115 -16.70 5.36 -14.80
CA ILE A 115 -17.22 5.84 -16.08
C ILE A 115 -17.76 7.24 -15.80
N GLU A 116 -17.10 8.27 -16.32
CA GLU A 116 -17.68 9.61 -16.25
C GLU A 116 -19.04 9.62 -16.95
N PRO A 117 -20.07 10.22 -16.34
CA PRO A 117 -21.39 10.29 -16.96
C PRO A 117 -21.28 11.04 -18.29
N MET A 118 -21.71 10.38 -19.37
CA MET A 118 -21.79 10.96 -20.70
C MET A 118 -22.70 12.19 -20.64
N VAL A 119 -22.14 13.39 -20.82
CA VAL A 119 -22.93 14.61 -20.97
C VAL A 119 -23.71 14.47 -22.28
N ILE A 120 -25.02 14.28 -22.16
CA ILE A 120 -25.92 14.38 -23.30
C ILE A 120 -26.21 15.88 -23.42
N ASP A 121 -25.52 16.55 -24.35
CA ASP A 121 -25.91 17.91 -24.74
C ASP A 121 -27.33 17.83 -25.32
N GLU A 122 -28.31 18.39 -24.62
CA GLU A 122 -29.67 18.56 -25.13
C GLU A 122 -29.64 19.55 -26.30
N LEU A 123 -30.15 19.11 -27.47
CA LEU A 123 -30.30 19.87 -28.71
C LEU A 123 -31.37 20.95 -28.63
#